data_AF-A0A7J7FT46-F1
#
_entry.id   AF-A0A7J7FT46-F1
#
_cell.length_a   1.000
_cell.length_b   1.000
_cell.length_c   1.000
_cell.angle_alpha   90.00
_cell.angle_beta   90.00
_cell.angle_gamma   90.00
#
_symmetry.space_group_name_H-M   'P 1'
#
loop_
_entity.id
_entity.type
_entity.pdbx_description
1 polymer ?
#
loop_
_entity_poly.entity_id
_entity_poly.type
_entity_poly.pdbx_seq_one_letter_code
_entity_poly.pdbx_strand_id
1 'polypeptide(L)'
;MLPFLRGKNGEVFAESLIYQSMACALPHHLLFLFLLLFLLPFSIVARTNGTADMGTSITANNKDTPWQSPSGVFAFGFKPLEEKNLFLLSIWYHQIPDQTIVWYGYDGVPVSIGSKLGLTVDRGLVMPRNNST
;
A
#
# COMPACT_ATOMS: atom_id res chain seq x y z
N MET A 1 -41.99 0.24 -33.41
CA MET A 1 -42.51 -1.11 -33.65
C MET A 1 -41.63 -1.76 -34.69
N LEU A 2 -40.61 -2.51 -34.27
CA LEU A 2 -39.65 -3.18 -35.15
C LEU A 2 -40.22 -4.54 -35.62
N PRO A 3 -39.94 -4.99 -36.86
CA PRO A 3 -40.56 -6.16 -37.42
C PRO A 3 -39.88 -7.45 -36.96
N PHE A 4 -40.70 -8.43 -36.59
CA PHE A 4 -40.30 -9.79 -36.27
C PHE A 4 -40.16 -10.56 -37.58
N LEU A 5 -38.94 -10.86 -38.03
CA LEU A 5 -38.77 -11.78 -39.15
C LEU A 5 -39.07 -13.18 -38.64
N ARG A 6 -39.86 -13.97 -39.39
CA ARG A 6 -40.21 -15.36 -39.11
C ARG A 6 -39.60 -16.22 -40.22
N GLY A 7 -38.68 -17.12 -39.87
CA GLY A 7 -38.03 -18.05 -40.77
C GLY A 7 -39.03 -19.08 -41.30
N LYS A 8 -38.78 -19.55 -42.53
CA LYS A 8 -39.70 -20.39 -43.33
C LYS A 8 -40.16 -21.70 -42.69
N ASN A 9 -39.57 -22.13 -41.57
CA ASN A 9 -39.83 -23.43 -40.96
C ASN A 9 -40.43 -23.36 -39.54
N GLY A 10 -40.82 -22.17 -39.06
CA GLY A 10 -41.63 -22.05 -37.83
C GLY A 10 -40.90 -22.10 -36.48
N GLU A 11 -39.60 -22.41 -36.41
CA GLU A 11 -38.85 -22.43 -35.13
C GLU A 11 -38.01 -21.16 -34.84
N VAL A 12 -38.50 -20.45 -33.81
CA VAL A 12 -37.89 -19.69 -32.70
C VAL A 12 -36.65 -18.79 -32.92
N PHE A 13 -36.91 -17.48 -33.08
CA PHE A 13 -35.91 -16.38 -33.02
C PHE A 13 -35.32 -16.16 -31.62
N ALA A 14 -36.03 -16.56 -30.56
CA ALA A 14 -35.56 -16.41 -29.18
C ALA A 14 -34.34 -17.30 -28.87
N GLU A 15 -34.30 -18.54 -29.39
CA GLU A 15 -33.14 -19.41 -29.23
C GLU A 15 -31.93 -18.90 -29.99
N SER A 16 -32.15 -18.33 -31.18
CA SER A 16 -31.10 -17.63 -31.96
C SER A 16 -30.51 -16.45 -31.17
N LEU A 17 -31.34 -15.63 -30.52
CA LEU A 17 -30.86 -14.50 -29.72
C LEU A 17 -30.12 -14.94 -28.45
N ILE A 18 -30.57 -16.02 -27.80
CA ILE A 18 -29.87 -16.62 -26.64
C ILE A 18 -28.53 -17.20 -27.07
N TYR A 19 -28.48 -17.94 -28.18
CA TYR A 19 -27.24 -18.48 -28.74
C TYR A 19 -26.27 -17.36 -29.10
N GLN A 20 -26.76 -16.27 -29.70
CA GLN A 20 -25.93 -15.11 -30.04
C GLN A 20 -25.42 -14.40 -28.79
N SER A 21 -26.24 -14.26 -27.75
CA SER A 21 -25.84 -13.69 -26.45
C SER A 21 -24.76 -14.54 -25.75
N MET A 22 -24.93 -15.86 -25.73
CA MET A 22 -23.96 -16.81 -25.16
C MET A 22 -22.66 -16.86 -25.98
N ALA A 23 -22.77 -16.86 -27.31
CA ALA A 23 -21.64 -16.83 -28.23
C ALA A 23 -20.82 -15.53 -28.12
N CYS A 24 -21.46 -14.41 -27.76
CA CYS A 24 -20.76 -13.18 -27.43
C CYS A 24 -20.15 -13.21 -26.02
N ALA A 25 -20.83 -13.78 -25.03
CA ALA A 25 -20.35 -13.78 -23.64
C ALA A 25 -19.12 -14.67 -23.40
N LEU A 26 -19.05 -15.83 -24.06
CA LEU A 26 -17.95 -16.79 -23.92
C LEU A 26 -16.54 -16.22 -24.22
N PRO A 27 -16.29 -15.55 -25.37
CA PRO A 27 -14.98 -14.97 -25.66
C PRO A 27 -14.63 -13.79 -24.74
N HIS A 28 -15.61 -13.03 -24.27
CA HIS A 28 -15.38 -11.95 -23.29
C HIS A 28 -14.95 -12.52 -21.94
N HIS A 29 -15.59 -13.61 -21.49
CA HIS A 29 -15.24 -14.28 -20.25
C HIS A 29 -13.85 -14.94 -20.33
N LEU A 30 -13.50 -15.53 -21.48
CA LEU A 30 -12.16 -16.07 -21.73
C LEU A 30 -11.09 -14.98 -21.74
N LEU A 31 -11.36 -13.82 -22.36
CA LEU A 31 -10.46 -12.68 -22.38
C LEU A 31 -10.26 -12.08 -20.99
N PHE A 32 -11.33 -11.99 -20.19
CA PHE A 32 -11.25 -11.55 -18.79
C PHE A 32 -10.41 -12.52 -17.93
N LEU A 33 -10.63 -13.84 -18.07
CA LEU A 33 -9.81 -14.85 -17.40
C LEU A 33 -8.35 -14.81 -17.84
N PHE A 34 -8.10 -14.58 -19.13
CA PHE A 34 -6.75 -14.43 -19.67
C PHE A 34 -6.05 -13.19 -19.11
N LEU A 35 -6.74 -12.06 -19.02
CA LEU A 35 -6.23 -10.85 -18.35
C LEU A 35 -5.94 -11.14 -16.87
N LEU A 36 -6.84 -11.80 -16.15
CA LEU A 36 -6.62 -12.15 -14.75
C LEU A 36 -5.37 -13.03 -14.58
N LEU A 37 -5.21 -14.06 -15.42
CA LEU A 37 -4.04 -14.94 -15.43
C LEU A 37 -2.74 -14.20 -15.77
N PHE A 38 -2.81 -13.21 -16.66
CA PHE A 38 -1.69 -12.35 -17.00
C PHE A 38 -1.33 -11.38 -15.86
N LEU A 39 -2.31 -10.95 -15.04
CA LEU A 39 -2.08 -10.12 -13.86
C LEU A 39 -1.54 -10.90 -12.65
N LEU A 40 -1.78 -12.22 -12.55
CA LEU A 40 -1.27 -13.05 -11.45
C LEU A 40 0.23 -12.90 -11.16
N PRO A 41 1.16 -12.94 -12.15
CA PRO A 41 2.60 -12.78 -11.91
C PRO A 41 3.02 -11.38 -11.45
N PHE A 42 2.16 -10.36 -11.59
CA PHE A 42 2.40 -9.01 -11.07
C PHE A 42 1.95 -8.83 -9.62
N SER A 43 1.50 -9.90 -8.95
CA SER A 43 1.29 -9.87 -7.51
C SER A 43 2.62 -9.66 -6.82
N ILE A 44 2.90 -8.41 -6.44
CA ILE A 44 4.09 -8.05 -5.66
C ILE A 44 3.97 -8.74 -4.31
N VAL A 45 4.71 -9.82 -4.11
CA VAL A 45 4.96 -10.36 -2.77
C VAL A 45 5.76 -9.30 -2.02
N ALA A 46 5.12 -8.65 -1.04
CA ALA A 46 5.83 -7.76 -0.13
C ALA A 46 6.91 -8.56 0.59
N ARG A 47 8.18 -8.33 0.25
CA ARG A 47 9.31 -8.97 0.94
C ARG A 47 9.46 -8.32 2.32
N THR A 48 9.25 -9.10 3.37
CA THR A 48 9.37 -8.67 4.77
C THR A 48 10.83 -8.66 5.26
N ASN A 49 11.79 -8.29 4.41
CA ASN A 49 13.21 -8.33 4.79
C ASN A 49 13.64 -7.08 5.60
N GLY A 50 12.77 -6.08 5.73
CA GLY A 50 12.96 -4.97 6.66
C GLY A 50 12.13 -5.24 7.89
N THR A 51 12.73 -5.84 8.90
CA THR A 51 12.03 -6.21 10.12
C THR A 51 12.52 -5.29 11.23
N ALA A 52 11.68 -4.34 11.64
CA ALA A 52 11.76 -3.84 12.99
C ALA A 52 11.15 -4.93 13.88
N ASP A 53 11.95 -5.52 14.77
CA ASP A 53 11.45 -6.57 15.65
C ASP A 53 10.30 -6.04 16.51
N MET A 54 9.30 -6.88 16.76
CA MET A 54 8.18 -6.50 17.62
C MET A 54 8.68 -6.17 19.03
N GLY A 55 8.17 -5.10 19.62
CA GLY A 55 8.64 -4.58 20.90
C GLY A 55 9.84 -3.63 20.80
N THR A 56 10.36 -3.37 19.60
CA THR A 56 11.39 -2.35 19.41
C THR A 56 10.81 -0.94 19.51
N SER A 57 11.68 0.00 19.85
CA SER A 57 11.36 1.43 19.86
C SER A 57 12.49 2.23 19.27
N ILE A 58 12.14 3.29 18.56
CA ILE A 58 13.07 4.35 18.15
C ILE A 58 12.80 5.60 18.97
N THR A 59 13.85 6.31 19.34
CA THR A 59 13.77 7.55 20.10
C THR A 59 14.17 8.73 19.20
N ALA A 60 13.49 9.85 19.36
CA ALA A 60 13.84 11.11 18.74
C ALA A 60 15.16 11.62 19.33
N ASN A 61 16.28 11.23 18.73
CA ASN A 61 17.63 11.65 19.09
C ASN A 61 18.55 11.50 17.87
N ASN A 62 19.80 11.96 17.98
CA ASN A 62 20.79 11.87 16.89
C ASN A 62 21.65 10.58 16.92
N LYS A 63 21.32 9.63 17.80
CA LYS A 63 22.11 8.42 18.06
C LYS A 63 21.41 7.14 17.59
N ASP A 64 20.09 7.11 17.67
CA ASP A 64 19.27 5.97 17.28
C ASP A 64 19.26 5.85 15.76
N THR A 65 19.37 4.62 15.29
CA THR A 65 19.32 4.31 13.86
C THR A 65 17.86 4.25 13.39
N PRO A 66 17.52 4.89 12.26
CA PRO A 66 16.19 4.78 11.69
C PRO A 66 15.96 3.36 11.16
N TRP A 67 14.69 2.95 11.07
CA TRP A 67 14.35 1.67 10.45
C TRP A 67 14.52 1.78 8.94
N GLN A 68 15.48 1.04 8.41
CA GLN A 68 15.75 1.01 6.98
C GLN A 68 14.87 -0.03 6.29
N SER A 69 14.32 0.36 5.15
CA SER A 69 13.69 -0.59 4.23
C SER A 69 14.73 -1.61 3.74
N PRO A 70 14.31 -2.84 3.36
CA PRO A 70 15.26 -3.86 2.93
C PRO A 70 15.98 -3.54 1.61
N SER A 71 15.44 -2.63 0.79
CA SER A 71 16.14 -2.10 -0.38
C SER A 71 17.20 -1.05 -0.03
N GLY A 72 17.19 -0.56 1.21
CA GLY A 72 18.02 0.57 1.67
C GLY A 72 17.62 1.91 1.08
N VAL A 73 16.59 1.98 0.22
CA VAL A 73 16.19 3.21 -0.48
C VAL A 73 15.44 4.15 0.46
N PHE A 74 14.59 3.60 1.32
CA PHE A 74 13.81 4.36 2.29
C PHE A 74 14.27 4.09 3.72
N ALA A 75 14.13 5.10 4.57
CA ALA A 75 14.23 4.99 6.01
C ALA A 75 12.97 5.58 6.67
N PHE A 76 12.59 5.01 7.81
CA PHE A 76 11.47 5.46 8.64
C PHE A 76 11.96 5.77 10.05
N GLY A 77 11.52 6.90 10.60
CA GLY A 77 11.81 7.27 11.98
C GLY A 77 11.79 8.77 12.22
N PHE A 78 12.58 9.21 13.20
CA PHE A 78 12.67 10.62 13.60
C PHE A 78 13.78 11.34 12.83
N LYS A 79 13.42 12.21 11.90
CA LYS A 79 14.37 13.04 11.15
C LYS A 79 14.57 14.38 11.88
N PRO A 80 15.81 14.78 12.19
CA PRO A 80 16.07 16.06 12.85
C PRO A 80 15.70 17.24 11.93
N LEU A 81 15.14 18.29 12.53
CA LEU A 81 14.92 19.58 11.87
C LEU A 81 16.11 20.53 12.13
N GLU A 82 16.15 21.66 11.42
CA GLU A 82 17.18 22.69 11.62
C GLU A 82 17.20 23.22 13.06
N GLU A 83 16.02 23.26 13.69
CA GLU A 83 15.88 23.61 15.09
C GLU A 83 16.42 22.50 16.01
N LYS A 84 17.34 22.88 16.90
CA LYS A 84 17.93 21.96 17.88
C LYS A 84 16.83 21.32 18.73
N ASN A 85 16.85 20.00 18.82
CA ASN A 85 15.96 19.16 19.62
C ASN A 85 14.53 18.96 19.08
N LEU A 86 14.24 19.35 17.84
CA LEU A 86 12.99 19.01 17.18
C LEU A 86 13.20 17.93 16.11
N PHE A 87 12.29 16.98 16.09
CA PHE A 87 12.33 15.83 15.19
C PHE A 87 10.98 15.62 14.53
N LEU A 88 11.00 15.23 13.26
CA LEU A 88 9.81 14.91 12.49
C LEU A 88 9.72 13.41 12.26
N LEU A 89 8.62 12.79 12.68
CA LEU A 89 8.33 11.41 12.30
C LEU A 89 8.08 11.36 10.80
N SER A 90 8.90 10.63 10.05
CA SER A 90 8.87 10.68 8.59
C SER A 90 9.37 9.40 7.93
N ILE A 91 9.09 9.30 6.62
CA ILE A 91 9.73 8.40 5.67
C ILE A 91 10.51 9.28 4.69
N TRP A 92 11.76 8.93 4.43
CA TRP A 92 12.62 9.67 3.50
C TRP A 92 13.49 8.75 2.66
N TYR A 93 14.02 9.29 1.56
CA TYR A 93 15.06 8.61 0.78
C TYR A 93 16.37 8.59 1.54
N HIS A 94 16.85 7.41 1.92
CA HIS A 94 18.06 7.28 2.75
C HIS A 94 19.36 7.46 1.96
N GLN A 95 19.34 7.12 0.66
CA GLN A 95 20.54 7.05 -0.19
C GLN A 95 20.94 8.37 -0.85
N ILE A 96 20.05 9.37 -0.86
CA ILE A 96 20.34 10.68 -1.47
C ILE A 96 20.78 11.68 -0.39
N PRO A 97 21.74 12.58 -0.68
CA PRO A 97 22.26 13.53 0.32
C PRO A 97 21.18 14.41 0.94
N ASP A 98 20.21 14.86 0.13
CA ASP A 98 19.14 15.75 0.57
C ASP A 98 18.13 15.05 1.49
N GLN A 99 18.13 13.72 1.53
CA GLN A 99 17.23 12.89 2.33
C GLN A 99 15.77 13.34 2.25
N THR A 100 15.28 13.51 1.02
CA THR A 100 13.94 14.06 0.76
C THR A 100 12.86 13.25 1.45
N ILE A 101 12.00 13.96 2.19
CA ILE A 101 10.84 13.39 2.89
C ILE A 101 9.75 13.09 1.85
N VAL A 102 9.27 11.84 1.85
CA VAL A 102 8.15 11.40 1.00
C VAL A 102 6.84 11.28 1.78
N TRP A 103 6.93 11.20 3.11
CA TRP A 103 5.79 11.16 4.02
C TRP A 103 6.19 11.64 5.41
N TYR A 104 5.27 12.29 6.10
CA TYR A 104 5.43 12.69 7.49
C TYR A 104 4.20 12.29 8.31
N GLY A 105 4.44 11.92 9.57
CA GLY A 105 3.39 11.57 10.52
C GLY A 105 2.92 12.78 11.34
N TYR A 106 1.89 12.55 12.15
CA TYR A 106 1.39 13.52 13.13
C TYR A 106 1.10 14.91 12.52
N ASP A 107 0.53 14.93 11.32
CA ASP A 107 0.20 16.14 10.53
C ASP A 107 1.36 17.13 10.34
N GLY A 108 2.60 16.63 10.42
CA GLY A 108 3.80 17.45 10.26
C GLY A 108 4.23 18.16 11.53
N VAL A 109 3.56 17.92 12.66
CA VAL A 109 3.90 18.52 13.95
C VAL A 109 5.18 17.87 14.47
N PRO A 110 6.26 18.65 14.68
CA PRO A 110 7.51 18.12 15.23
C PRO A 110 7.36 17.68 16.68
N VAL A 111 8.16 16.71 17.09
CA VAL A 111 8.26 16.24 18.47
C VAL A 111 9.59 16.63 19.08
N SER A 112 9.61 16.79 20.41
CA SER A 112 10.85 17.06 21.15
C SER A 112 11.77 15.84 21.19
N ILE A 113 13.06 16.11 21.38
CA ILE A 113 14.07 15.10 21.73
C ILE A 113 13.56 14.18 22.87
N GLY A 114 13.87 12.90 22.80
CA GLY A 114 13.46 11.90 23.79
C GLY A 114 12.06 11.32 23.57
N SER A 115 11.27 11.86 22.65
CA SER A 115 10.02 11.24 22.21
C SER A 115 10.27 9.83 21.68
N LYS A 116 9.42 8.86 22.04
CA LYS A 116 9.58 7.46 21.63
C LYS A 116 8.46 7.01 20.70
N LEU A 117 8.81 6.23 19.71
CA LEU A 117 7.88 5.48 18.88
C LEU A 117 8.14 3.99 19.10
N GLY A 118 7.17 3.29 19.67
CA GLY A 118 7.22 1.85 19.89
C GLY A 118 6.42 1.11 18.83
N LEU A 119 6.91 -0.06 18.42
CA LEU A 119 6.16 -1.03 17.63
C LEU A 119 5.65 -2.13 18.55
N THR A 120 4.35 -2.14 18.79
CA THR A 120 3.69 -3.11 19.68
C THR A 120 2.91 -4.14 18.87
N VAL A 121 2.88 -5.38 19.36
CA VAL A 121 2.14 -6.49 18.73
C VAL A 121 0.66 -6.16 18.61
N ASP A 122 0.09 -5.57 19.67
CA ASP A 122 -1.36 -5.43 19.80
C ASP A 122 -1.90 -4.15 19.15
N ARG A 123 -1.07 -3.11 19.03
CA ARG A 123 -1.50 -1.76 18.62
C ARG A 123 -0.70 -1.18 17.46
N GLY A 124 0.25 -1.93 16.89
CA GLY A 124 1.11 -1.42 15.83
C GLY A 124 2.02 -0.29 16.32
N LEU A 125 2.10 0.80 15.56
CA LEU A 125 2.91 1.97 15.89
C LEU A 125 2.23 2.83 16.95
N VAL A 126 2.90 3.00 18.09
CA VAL A 126 2.37 3.76 19.24
C VAL A 126 3.42 4.73 19.73
N MET A 127 3.05 5.99 19.95
CA MET A 127 3.84 6.91 20.76
C MET A 127 3.37 6.79 22.21
N PRO A 128 4.18 6.25 23.13
CA PRO A 128 3.81 6.22 24.54
C PRO A 128 3.76 7.65 25.05
N ARG A 129 2.59 8.10 25.50
CA ARG A 129 2.51 9.32 26.29
C ARG A 129 3.20 9.03 27.63
N ASN A 130 4.21 9.82 27.97
CA ASN A 130 4.80 9.77 29.29
C ASN A 130 3.69 9.98 30.34
N ASN A 131 3.49 9.01 31.23
CA ASN A 131 2.70 9.22 32.44
C ASN A 131 3.56 9.99 33.44
N SER A 132 3.68 11.30 33.23
CA SER A 132 4.28 12.20 34.21
C SER A 132 3.31 12.34 35.40
N THR A 133 3.49 11.49 36.41
CA THR A 133 3.07 11.76 37.80
C THR A 133 4.28 12.20 38.61
#